data_AF-A0A258SPM2-F1
#
_entry.id   AF-A0A258SPM2-F1
#
_cell.length_a   1.000
_cell.length_b   1.000
_cell.length_c   1.000
_cell.angle_alpha   90.00
_cell.angle_beta   90.00
_cell.angle_gamma   90.00
#
_symmetry.space_group_name_H-M   'P 1'
#
loop_
_entity.id
_entity.type
_entity.pdbx_description
1 polymer ?
#
loop_
_entity_poly.entity_id
_entity_poly.type
_entity_poly.pdbx_seq_one_letter_code
_entity_poly.pdbx_strand_id
1 'polypeptide(L)'
;MSPAHRLISRTALAIALAWTAPVMAASDTADSPHPKPAKSAPAKPTAKPAAAKSDTKKSDTKKADAKKTDSKKTDSKKAAAKPHAKPASAARTSASAGAPAVSLSGELGQLRSAVTAAKNGQGTQALAMARDLNDPVARSLVTWLVIRNAPNDIGFDGINAFLKDKPGWPTQSTLRRRAERMLLVENRSPDVIRAFFSQADPLSGEGKIALARAFAASGDRTTTAALVREAWREDDLSESVEKTVMTEFGTLLTRADHKARADTFSYKPDTDRAMRAAARAGSDVVALTQARLAIARKDPNGAKLLAAVPFTLGNDP
;
A
#
# COMPACT_ATOMS: atom_id res chain seq x y z
N MET A 1 5.39 -24.15 -60.52
CA MET A 1 5.83 -25.15 -59.51
C MET A 1 7.00 -24.58 -58.70
N SER A 2 7.33 -25.19 -57.56
CA SER A 2 8.25 -24.64 -56.53
C SER A 2 9.69 -24.40 -57.02
N PRO A 3 10.45 -23.55 -56.31
CA PRO A 3 11.47 -24.11 -55.40
C PRO A 3 11.69 -23.34 -54.09
N ALA A 4 12.67 -23.82 -53.31
CA ALA A 4 13.42 -23.14 -52.24
C ALA A 4 12.74 -22.91 -50.87
N HIS A 5 12.92 -23.89 -49.97
CA HIS A 5 13.08 -23.59 -48.54
C HIS A 5 14.25 -22.60 -48.34
N ARG A 6 14.15 -21.74 -47.32
CA ARG A 6 15.30 -21.08 -46.70
C ARG A 6 15.24 -21.23 -45.18
N LEU A 7 16.17 -22.01 -44.62
CA LEU A 7 16.51 -21.89 -43.21
C LEU A 7 17.27 -20.58 -43.01
N ILE A 8 16.97 -19.83 -41.95
CA ILE A 8 17.83 -18.75 -41.46
C ILE A 8 18.17 -19.06 -40.01
N SER A 9 19.45 -19.34 -39.77
CA SER A 9 19.97 -19.66 -38.43
C SER A 9 19.96 -18.42 -37.55
N ARG A 10 19.52 -18.56 -36.29
CA ARG A 10 19.57 -17.48 -35.28
C ARG A 10 20.84 -17.63 -34.46
N THR A 11 21.95 -17.13 -34.99
CA THR A 11 23.21 -17.02 -34.24
C THR A 11 23.03 -16.08 -33.04
N ALA A 12 23.23 -16.60 -31.83
CA ALA A 12 23.23 -15.78 -30.62
C ALA A 12 24.51 -14.92 -30.54
N LEU A 13 24.38 -13.71 -30.01
CA LEU A 13 25.51 -12.89 -29.59
C LEU A 13 25.26 -12.42 -28.15
N ALA A 14 26.01 -12.97 -27.20
CA ALA A 14 25.91 -12.60 -25.80
C ALA A 14 26.71 -11.32 -25.53
N ILE A 15 26.09 -10.34 -24.86
CA ILE A 15 26.77 -9.15 -24.36
C ILE A 15 26.94 -9.33 -22.84
N ALA A 16 28.16 -9.67 -22.43
CA ALA A 16 28.54 -9.68 -21.02
C ALA A 16 28.89 -8.25 -20.58
N LEU A 17 28.21 -7.72 -19.57
CA LEU A 17 28.51 -6.42 -18.98
C LEU A 17 28.75 -6.57 -17.48
N ALA A 18 30.02 -6.51 -17.07
CA ALA A 18 30.40 -6.60 -15.67
C ALA A 18 29.96 -5.34 -14.91
N TRP A 19 29.38 -5.52 -13.72
CA TRP A 19 29.01 -4.42 -12.82
C TRP A 19 30.01 -4.35 -11.66
N THR A 20 30.76 -3.25 -11.59
CA THR A 20 31.58 -2.89 -10.43
C THR A 20 30.70 -2.21 -9.36
N ALA A 21 30.70 -2.72 -8.13
CA ALA A 21 29.88 -2.20 -7.04
C ALA A 21 30.43 -0.85 -6.47
N PRO A 22 29.56 0.11 -6.11
CA PRO A 22 29.96 1.27 -5.31
C PRO A 22 30.11 0.93 -3.82
N VAL A 23 31.04 1.59 -3.14
CA VAL A 23 31.29 1.47 -1.69
C VAL A 23 30.26 2.26 -0.88
N MET A 24 29.92 1.75 0.31
CA MET A 24 29.06 2.43 1.30
C MET A 24 29.76 3.63 1.95
N ALA A 25 29.02 4.72 2.16
CA ALA A 25 29.34 5.77 3.12
C ALA A 25 28.07 6.16 3.89
N ALA A 26 28.19 6.40 5.21
CA ALA A 26 27.05 6.63 6.09
C ALA A 26 26.79 8.13 6.34
N SER A 27 25.59 8.46 6.83
CA SER A 27 25.24 9.75 7.44
C SER A 27 24.04 9.56 8.39
N ASP A 28 23.97 10.37 9.43
CA ASP A 28 23.29 10.04 10.68
C ASP A 28 21.81 10.46 10.82
N THR A 29 21.26 10.00 11.94
CA THR A 29 19.91 10.17 12.50
C THR A 29 19.30 11.58 12.49
N ALA A 30 17.97 11.63 12.35
CA ALA A 30 17.10 12.65 12.94
C ALA A 30 15.76 12.00 13.37
N ASP A 31 15.03 12.61 14.32
CA ASP A 31 14.04 11.92 15.16
C ASP A 31 12.60 12.50 15.12
N SER A 32 11.61 11.59 15.13
CA SER A 32 10.22 11.75 15.60
C SER A 32 9.27 12.77 14.94
N PRO A 33 7.93 12.72 15.22
CA PRO A 33 7.10 11.68 15.84
C PRO A 33 5.84 11.25 15.02
N HIS A 34 5.25 10.09 15.34
CA HIS A 34 3.94 9.66 14.82
C HIS A 34 2.73 10.13 15.66
N PRO A 35 1.58 10.46 15.04
CA PRO A 35 0.29 10.63 15.73
C PRO A 35 -0.40 9.28 16.02
N LYS A 36 -1.21 9.24 17.09
CA LYS A 36 -1.95 8.04 17.54
C LYS A 36 -3.38 7.98 16.94
N PRO A 37 -3.93 6.80 16.60
CA PRO A 37 -5.31 6.67 16.14
C PRO A 37 -6.33 6.80 17.30
N ALA A 38 -7.43 7.50 17.05
CA ALA A 38 -8.55 7.60 17.98
C ALA A 38 -9.50 6.40 17.86
N LYS A 39 -10.11 5.98 18.98
CA LYS A 39 -11.14 4.93 19.02
C LYS A 39 -12.53 5.57 19.03
N SER A 40 -13.44 5.06 18.20
CA SER A 40 -14.86 5.41 18.21
C SER A 40 -15.69 4.24 18.77
N ALA A 41 -16.63 4.53 19.67
CA ALA A 41 -17.57 3.57 20.25
C ALA A 41 -19.02 4.03 20.02
N PRO A 42 -20.01 3.11 19.92
CA PRO A 42 -21.34 3.43 19.40
C PRO A 42 -22.30 4.05 20.43
N ALA A 43 -23.28 4.81 19.94
CA ALA A 43 -24.39 5.36 20.71
C ALA A 43 -25.56 4.35 20.87
N LYS A 44 -26.45 4.61 21.84
CA LYS A 44 -27.51 3.70 22.33
C LYS A 44 -28.92 4.21 21.97
N PRO A 45 -29.90 3.33 21.62
CA PRO A 45 -31.25 3.73 21.20
C PRO A 45 -32.23 4.02 22.36
N THR A 46 -33.44 4.47 22.02
CA THR A 46 -34.49 4.94 22.95
C THR A 46 -35.86 4.27 22.73
N ALA A 47 -36.71 4.38 23.77
CA ALA A 47 -38.15 4.07 23.85
C ALA A 47 -38.64 2.61 24.09
N LYS A 48 -39.79 2.52 24.75
CA LYS A 48 -40.59 1.36 25.24
C LYS A 48 -42.07 1.61 24.80
N PRO A 49 -43.15 0.85 25.13
CA PRO A 49 -43.46 -0.01 26.31
C PRO A 49 -43.84 -1.48 25.90
N ALA A 50 -44.45 -2.39 26.68
CA ALA A 50 -45.17 -2.35 27.97
C ALA A 50 -45.18 -3.74 28.71
N ALA A 51 -45.70 -3.76 29.95
CA ALA A 51 -46.24 -4.92 30.71
C ALA A 51 -45.32 -6.14 31.04
N ALA A 52 -45.58 -6.97 32.07
CA ALA A 52 -46.22 -6.79 33.39
C ALA A 52 -45.96 -8.00 34.33
N LYS A 53 -46.14 -7.82 35.65
CA LYS A 53 -46.16 -8.84 36.74
C LYS A 53 -44.83 -9.57 37.08
N SER A 54 -44.70 -10.23 38.24
CA SER A 54 -44.75 -9.76 39.65
C SER A 54 -44.28 -10.88 40.62
N ASP A 55 -43.95 -10.51 41.87
CA ASP A 55 -43.93 -11.38 43.08
C ASP A 55 -42.81 -12.47 43.21
N THR A 56 -42.27 -12.84 44.39
CA THR A 56 -42.46 -12.39 45.79
C THR A 56 -41.23 -12.70 46.70
N LYS A 57 -41.11 -11.98 47.85
CA LYS A 57 -40.50 -12.30 49.18
C LYS A 57 -39.16 -13.10 49.28
N LYS A 58 -38.12 -12.61 49.99
CA LYS A 58 -37.86 -12.58 51.48
C LYS A 58 -37.62 -14.00 52.09
N SER A 59 -36.77 -14.23 53.12
CA SER A 59 -36.25 -13.33 54.17
C SER A 59 -35.00 -13.84 54.94
N ASP A 60 -34.21 -12.88 55.45
CA ASP A 60 -33.55 -12.78 56.78
C ASP A 60 -32.64 -13.95 57.28
N THR A 61 -31.39 -13.73 57.72
CA THR A 61 -30.98 -13.15 59.04
C THR A 61 -29.43 -13.08 59.15
N LYS A 62 -28.75 -12.54 60.19
CA LYS A 62 -28.88 -11.32 61.04
C LYS A 62 -27.84 -11.37 62.21
N LYS A 63 -26.71 -10.64 62.15
CA LYS A 63 -25.95 -10.07 63.31
C LYS A 63 -24.79 -9.18 62.80
N ALA A 64 -24.42 -7.97 63.26
CA ALA A 64 -24.85 -7.02 64.32
C ALA A 64 -23.97 -6.89 65.59
N ASP A 65 -23.04 -5.92 65.57
CA ASP A 65 -22.52 -5.05 66.66
C ASP A 65 -21.90 -3.80 65.94
N ALA A 66 -22.07 -2.50 66.29
CA ALA A 66 -21.93 -1.73 67.55
C ALA A 66 -20.45 -1.38 67.90
N LYS A 67 -20.01 -0.20 68.41
CA LYS A 67 -20.58 1.12 68.83
C LYS A 67 -19.40 1.99 69.38
N LYS A 68 -19.23 3.34 69.32
CA LYS A 68 -19.82 4.52 68.62
C LYS A 68 -18.98 5.79 69.02
N THR A 69 -18.82 6.80 68.14
CA THR A 69 -18.30 8.20 68.40
C THR A 69 -16.80 8.34 68.75
N ASP A 70 -16.14 9.53 68.73
CA ASP A 70 -16.63 10.94 68.78
C ASP A 70 -15.86 11.98 67.89
N SER A 71 -16.02 13.28 68.18
CA SER A 71 -15.93 14.45 67.29
C SER A 71 -14.80 15.46 67.63
N LYS A 72 -14.71 16.57 66.85
CA LYS A 72 -13.99 17.89 67.05
C LYS A 72 -12.95 18.15 65.93
N LYS A 73 -13.06 19.15 65.03
CA LYS A 73 -13.35 20.61 65.06
C LYS A 73 -12.15 21.50 65.43
N THR A 74 -11.58 22.17 64.42
CA THR A 74 -10.98 23.55 64.38
C THR A 74 -10.46 23.83 62.95
N ASP A 75 -10.16 25.06 62.53
CA ASP A 75 -11.00 26.28 62.50
C ASP A 75 -10.44 27.26 61.43
N SER A 76 -11.26 28.18 60.91
CA SER A 76 -10.93 28.99 59.71
C SER A 76 -10.44 30.41 60.01
N LYS A 77 -9.36 30.87 59.36
CA LYS A 77 -9.13 32.32 59.09
C LYS A 77 -8.01 32.63 58.08
N LYS A 78 -8.34 33.33 56.99
CA LYS A 78 -8.21 34.80 56.87
C LYS A 78 -8.41 35.24 55.41
N ALA A 79 -9.20 36.29 55.17
CA ALA A 79 -9.30 36.98 53.90
C ALA A 79 -9.22 38.50 54.12
N ALA A 80 -8.58 39.25 53.21
CA ALA A 80 -8.69 40.71 53.10
C ALA A 80 -8.04 41.26 51.81
N ALA A 81 -8.58 42.39 51.33
CA ALA A 81 -8.00 43.38 50.41
C ALA A 81 -7.84 43.04 48.90
N LYS A 82 -7.99 44.11 48.08
CA LYS A 82 -7.80 44.18 46.62
C LYS A 82 -6.67 45.22 46.31
N PRO A 83 -6.59 45.93 45.15
CA PRO A 83 -5.67 45.56 44.07
C PRO A 83 -4.77 46.71 43.59
N HIS A 84 -3.62 46.43 42.93
CA HIS A 84 -2.88 47.49 42.22
C HIS A 84 -2.20 47.07 40.90
N ALA A 85 -2.23 48.04 39.97
CA ALA A 85 -1.29 48.38 38.91
C ALA A 85 -0.66 47.28 38.03
N LYS A 86 -0.94 47.38 36.72
CA LYS A 86 -0.23 46.70 35.63
C LYS A 86 0.65 47.72 34.88
N PRO A 87 1.98 47.57 34.83
CA PRO A 87 2.80 48.24 33.84
C PRO A 87 2.75 47.47 32.50
N ALA A 88 2.77 48.18 31.38
CA ALA A 88 2.97 47.58 30.06
C ALA A 88 4.44 47.63 29.68
N SER A 89 4.95 46.57 29.04
CA SER A 89 6.24 46.58 28.34
C SER A 89 6.04 46.09 26.92
N ALA A 90 6.48 46.88 25.94
CA ALA A 90 6.20 46.65 24.53
C ALA A 90 7.28 45.77 23.89
N ALA A 91 7.08 44.45 23.91
CA ALA A 91 7.88 43.53 23.12
C ALA A 91 7.61 43.76 21.62
N ARG A 92 8.51 44.50 20.95
CA ARG A 92 8.49 44.65 19.49
C ARG A 92 8.86 43.33 18.82
N THR A 93 7.86 42.54 18.45
CA THR A 93 8.04 41.38 17.59
C THR A 93 8.35 41.84 16.18
N SER A 94 9.64 41.98 15.86
CA SER A 94 10.12 42.18 14.49
C SER A 94 9.78 40.95 13.65
N ALA A 95 8.61 40.97 13.00
CA ALA A 95 8.20 39.92 12.09
C ALA A 95 9.19 39.86 10.93
N SER A 96 9.89 38.74 10.79
CA SER A 96 10.71 38.47 9.60
C SER A 96 9.80 38.48 8.38
N ALA A 97 10.02 39.44 7.47
CA ALA A 97 9.24 39.55 6.26
C ALA A 97 9.51 38.32 5.40
N GLY A 98 8.52 37.43 5.29
CA GLY A 98 8.60 36.26 4.41
C GLY A 98 8.90 36.70 2.99
N ALA A 99 9.89 36.06 2.36
CA ALA A 99 10.29 36.38 0.99
C ALA A 99 9.05 36.36 0.06
N PRO A 100 8.91 37.34 -0.85
CA PRO A 100 7.70 37.49 -1.65
C PRO A 100 7.46 36.21 -2.45
N ALA A 101 6.28 35.60 -2.24
CA ALA A 101 5.87 34.43 -2.99
C ALA A 101 5.73 34.83 -4.46
N VAL A 102 6.68 34.40 -5.30
CA VAL A 102 6.69 34.72 -6.73
C VAL A 102 5.42 34.16 -7.37
N SER A 103 4.48 35.06 -7.66
CA SER A 103 3.24 34.76 -8.34
C SER A 103 3.56 34.48 -9.80
N LEU A 104 3.37 33.23 -10.22
CA LEU A 104 3.46 32.86 -11.63
C LEU A 104 2.15 33.23 -12.30
N SER A 105 2.13 34.35 -13.01
CA SER A 105 0.97 34.82 -13.77
C SER A 105 0.82 34.05 -15.10
N GLY A 106 -0.40 34.03 -15.65
CA GLY A 106 -0.69 33.43 -16.96
C GLY A 106 -0.46 31.92 -17.01
N GLU A 107 0.05 31.43 -18.14
CA GLU A 107 0.21 30.00 -18.43
C GLU A 107 1.12 29.26 -17.43
N LEU A 108 2.13 29.93 -16.87
CA LEU A 108 2.97 29.37 -15.80
C LEU A 108 2.19 29.14 -14.49
N GLY A 109 1.19 29.98 -14.19
CA GLY A 109 0.27 29.81 -13.08
C GLY A 109 -0.74 28.67 -13.30
N GLN A 110 -1.28 28.57 -14.52
CA GLN A 110 -2.13 27.44 -14.93
C GLN A 110 -1.35 26.12 -14.85
N LEU A 111 -0.13 26.06 -15.41
CA LEU A 111 0.74 24.88 -15.36
C LEU A 111 1.08 24.50 -13.90
N ARG A 112 1.46 25.46 -13.04
CA ARG A 112 1.70 25.20 -11.62
C ARG A 112 0.48 24.64 -10.91
N SER A 113 -0.72 25.09 -11.28
CA SER A 113 -1.99 24.59 -10.73
C SER A 113 -2.28 23.16 -11.19
N ALA A 114 -2.13 22.89 -12.49
CA ALA A 114 -2.32 21.56 -13.09
C ALA A 114 -1.31 20.53 -12.54
N VAL A 115 -0.03 20.92 -12.40
CA VAL A 115 1.03 20.12 -11.75
C VAL A 115 0.68 19.83 -10.28
N THR A 116 0.10 20.79 -9.56
CA THR A 116 -0.31 20.62 -8.16
C THR A 116 -1.48 19.63 -8.07
N ALA A 117 -2.52 19.79 -8.89
CA ALA A 117 -3.63 18.84 -8.98
C ALA A 117 -3.14 17.42 -9.32
N ALA A 118 -2.25 17.27 -10.31
CA ALA A 118 -1.67 15.98 -10.69
C ALA A 118 -0.82 15.35 -9.58
N LYS A 119 -0.13 16.14 -8.76
CA LYS A 119 0.61 15.66 -7.58
C LYS A 119 -0.31 15.25 -6.42
N ASN A 120 -1.45 15.91 -6.27
CA ASN A 120 -2.45 15.62 -5.25
C ASN A 120 -3.38 14.44 -5.61
N GLY A 121 -3.14 13.76 -6.73
CA GLY A 121 -3.99 12.66 -7.20
C GLY A 121 -5.29 13.11 -7.89
N GLN A 122 -5.46 14.41 -8.16
CA GLN A 122 -6.65 14.99 -8.80
C GLN A 122 -6.50 14.90 -10.33
N GLY A 123 -6.36 13.68 -10.85
CA GLY A 123 -5.95 13.42 -12.24
C GLY A 123 -6.89 14.05 -13.28
N THR A 124 -8.19 13.85 -13.10
CA THR A 124 -9.25 14.36 -13.98
C THR A 124 -9.23 15.89 -14.07
N GLN A 125 -9.02 16.57 -12.93
CA GLN A 125 -8.91 18.03 -12.85
C GLN A 125 -7.62 18.53 -13.52
N ALA A 126 -6.51 17.84 -13.31
CA ALA A 126 -5.24 18.18 -13.93
C ALA A 126 -5.24 18.01 -15.45
N LEU A 127 -5.87 16.93 -15.96
CA LEU A 127 -6.05 16.72 -17.41
C LEU A 127 -7.00 17.76 -18.03
N ALA A 128 -8.00 18.24 -17.29
CA ALA A 128 -8.83 19.35 -17.74
C ALA A 128 -7.98 20.63 -17.87
N MET A 129 -7.30 21.05 -16.80
CA MET A 129 -6.41 22.23 -16.80
C MET A 129 -5.29 22.13 -17.86
N ALA A 130 -4.82 20.92 -18.19
CA ALA A 130 -3.83 20.72 -19.25
C ALA A 130 -4.37 21.06 -20.65
N ARG A 131 -5.68 20.90 -20.92
CA ARG A 131 -6.23 21.22 -22.25
C ARG A 131 -6.15 22.71 -22.58
N ASP A 132 -6.13 23.56 -21.55
CA ASP A 132 -6.07 25.01 -21.66
C ASP A 132 -4.63 25.56 -21.80
N LEU A 133 -3.61 24.69 -21.76
CA LEU A 133 -2.20 25.06 -21.94
C LEU A 133 -1.83 25.03 -23.43
N ASN A 134 -1.15 26.06 -23.92
CA ASN A 134 -0.69 26.15 -25.30
C ASN A 134 0.49 25.18 -25.52
N ASP A 135 1.48 25.20 -24.63
CA ASP A 135 2.71 24.43 -24.79
C ASP A 135 2.45 22.90 -24.73
N PRO A 136 2.77 22.13 -25.81
CA PRO A 136 2.63 20.68 -25.81
C PRO A 136 3.58 19.97 -24.83
N VAL A 137 4.69 20.60 -24.41
CA VAL A 137 5.63 20.06 -23.41
C VAL A 137 5.02 20.17 -22.02
N ALA A 138 4.50 21.34 -21.64
CA ALA A 138 3.71 21.58 -20.43
C ALA A 138 2.52 20.61 -20.31
N ARG A 139 1.78 20.40 -21.41
CA ARG A 139 0.71 19.38 -21.48
C ARG A 139 1.22 17.97 -21.23
N SER A 140 2.32 17.58 -21.89
CA SER A 140 2.93 16.26 -21.72
C SER A 140 3.45 16.04 -20.29
N LEU A 141 3.96 17.08 -19.63
CA LEU A 141 4.39 17.06 -18.23
C LEU A 141 3.22 16.80 -17.26
N VAL A 142 2.08 17.48 -17.44
CA VAL A 142 0.90 17.24 -16.60
C VAL A 142 0.37 15.82 -16.81
N THR A 143 0.17 15.39 -18.06
CA THR A 143 -0.28 14.02 -18.36
C THR A 143 0.64 12.96 -17.75
N TRP A 144 1.96 13.13 -17.84
CA TRP A 144 2.93 12.24 -17.20
C TRP A 144 2.80 12.16 -15.68
N LEU A 145 2.57 13.30 -14.99
CA LEU A 145 2.30 13.31 -13.55
C LEU A 145 0.99 12.59 -13.21
N VAL A 146 -0.06 12.77 -14.03
CA VAL A 146 -1.34 12.07 -13.85
C VAL A 146 -1.16 10.56 -14.00
N ILE A 147 -0.44 10.07 -15.02
CA ILE A 147 -0.15 8.63 -15.17
C ILE A 147 0.58 8.07 -13.94
N ARG A 148 1.52 8.83 -13.36
CA ARG A 148 2.28 8.36 -12.19
C ARG A 148 1.46 8.30 -10.91
N ASN A 149 0.60 9.29 -10.67
CA ASN A 149 -0.03 9.57 -9.37
C ASN A 149 -1.52 9.22 -9.33
N ALA A 150 -2.27 9.51 -10.42
CA ALA A 150 -3.69 9.20 -10.59
C ALA A 150 -3.96 8.37 -11.87
N PRO A 151 -3.30 7.20 -12.08
CA PRO A 151 -3.47 6.42 -13.31
C PRO A 151 -4.90 5.93 -13.58
N ASN A 152 -5.77 5.87 -12.57
CA ASN A 152 -7.19 5.51 -12.75
C ASN A 152 -7.96 6.60 -13.54
N ASP A 153 -7.60 7.87 -13.38
CA ASP A 153 -8.30 9.04 -13.96
C ASP A 153 -8.03 9.20 -15.48
N ILE A 154 -6.96 8.58 -15.97
CA ILE A 154 -6.56 8.58 -17.39
C ILE A 154 -6.86 7.24 -18.08
N GLY A 155 -6.94 6.16 -17.32
CA GLY A 155 -7.25 4.81 -17.79
C GLY A 155 -6.19 4.22 -18.73
N PHE A 156 -6.40 2.96 -19.12
CA PHE A 156 -5.49 2.20 -19.97
C PHE A 156 -5.21 2.92 -21.29
N ASP A 157 -6.25 3.36 -21.99
CA ASP A 157 -6.11 3.90 -23.35
C ASP A 157 -5.32 5.22 -23.36
N GLY A 158 -5.51 6.09 -22.37
CA GLY A 158 -4.75 7.33 -22.24
C GLY A 158 -3.28 7.10 -21.88
N ILE A 159 -2.97 6.11 -21.04
CA ILE A 159 -1.57 5.71 -20.75
C ILE A 159 -0.93 5.08 -22.01
N ASN A 160 -1.66 4.20 -22.70
CA ASN A 160 -1.21 3.48 -23.89
C ASN A 160 -0.95 4.44 -25.07
N ALA A 161 -1.79 5.47 -25.24
CA ALA A 161 -1.54 6.57 -26.18
C ALA A 161 -0.26 7.33 -25.80
N PHE A 162 -0.12 7.78 -24.55
CA PHE A 162 1.08 8.52 -24.12
C PHE A 162 2.38 7.72 -24.29
N LEU A 163 2.36 6.41 -24.01
CA LEU A 163 3.51 5.51 -24.24
C LEU A 163 3.93 5.46 -25.72
N LYS A 164 2.97 5.49 -26.65
CA LYS A 164 3.22 5.48 -28.11
C LYS A 164 3.66 6.84 -28.64
N ASP A 165 3.02 7.91 -28.16
CA ASP A 165 3.26 9.29 -28.62
C ASP A 165 4.54 9.90 -28.04
N LYS A 166 5.02 9.39 -26.89
CA LYS A 166 6.15 9.93 -26.12
C LYS A 166 7.14 8.84 -25.67
N PRO A 167 7.70 8.01 -26.57
CA PRO A 167 8.57 6.88 -26.20
C PRO A 167 9.89 7.31 -25.53
N GLY A 168 10.38 8.52 -25.83
CA GLY A 168 11.58 9.11 -25.20
C GLY A 168 11.33 9.78 -23.84
N TRP A 169 10.10 9.77 -23.32
CA TRP A 169 9.76 10.49 -22.07
C TRP A 169 10.31 9.78 -20.82
N PRO A 170 10.67 10.49 -19.73
CA PRO A 170 11.20 9.87 -18.53
C PRO A 170 10.30 8.77 -17.92
N THR A 171 10.93 7.74 -17.35
CA THR A 171 10.30 6.66 -16.57
C THR A 171 9.32 5.74 -17.34
N GLN A 172 9.59 5.46 -18.62
CA GLN A 172 8.79 4.53 -19.47
C GLN A 172 8.39 3.21 -18.76
N SER A 173 9.31 2.56 -18.05
CA SER A 173 9.03 1.32 -17.31
C SER A 173 8.00 1.50 -16.19
N THR A 174 7.98 2.66 -15.52
CA THR A 174 6.94 3.03 -14.55
C THR A 174 5.60 3.25 -15.26
N LEU A 175 5.58 4.01 -16.35
CA LEU A 175 4.36 4.26 -17.14
C LEU A 175 3.75 2.96 -17.68
N ARG A 176 4.59 2.06 -18.20
CA ARG A 176 4.18 0.72 -18.64
C ARG A 176 3.58 -0.11 -17.50
N ARG A 177 4.22 -0.17 -16.34
CA ARG A 177 3.63 -0.81 -15.14
C ARG A 177 2.29 -0.20 -14.72
N ARG A 178 2.03 1.09 -15.01
CA ARG A 178 0.71 1.70 -14.79
C ARG A 178 -0.32 1.26 -15.83
N ALA A 179 0.03 1.15 -17.11
CA ALA A 179 -0.83 0.58 -18.15
C ALA A 179 -1.19 -0.89 -17.86
N GLU A 180 -0.19 -1.70 -17.47
CA GLU A 180 -0.37 -3.11 -17.09
C GLU A 180 -1.36 -3.26 -15.92
N ARG A 181 -1.30 -2.39 -14.91
CA ARG A 181 -2.32 -2.34 -13.84
C ARG A 181 -3.71 -1.96 -14.36
N MET A 182 -3.83 -1.09 -15.36
CA MET A 182 -5.13 -0.71 -15.95
C MET A 182 -5.75 -1.82 -16.79
N LEU A 183 -4.96 -2.67 -17.48
CA LEU A 183 -5.48 -3.89 -18.10
C LEU A 183 -6.24 -4.78 -17.10
N LEU A 184 -5.69 -4.95 -15.88
CA LEU A 184 -6.30 -5.76 -14.83
C LEU A 184 -7.51 -5.09 -14.16
N VAL A 185 -7.40 -3.80 -13.81
CA VAL A 185 -8.42 -3.05 -13.04
C VAL A 185 -9.65 -2.71 -13.88
N GLU A 186 -9.47 -2.32 -15.14
CA GLU A 186 -10.58 -2.08 -16.07
C GLU A 186 -11.14 -3.39 -16.67
N ASN A 187 -10.53 -4.54 -16.34
CA ASN A 187 -10.84 -5.85 -16.89
C ASN A 187 -10.96 -5.85 -18.42
N ARG A 188 -9.91 -5.36 -19.09
CA ARG A 188 -9.88 -5.18 -20.55
C ARG A 188 -10.03 -6.51 -21.28
N SER A 189 -10.55 -6.49 -22.51
CA SER A 189 -10.78 -7.71 -23.28
C SER A 189 -9.47 -8.47 -23.56
N PRO A 190 -9.53 -9.81 -23.70
CA PRO A 190 -8.36 -10.63 -24.02
C PRO A 190 -7.57 -10.14 -25.24
N ASP A 191 -8.23 -9.57 -26.25
CA ASP A 191 -7.57 -9.04 -27.45
C ASP A 191 -6.79 -7.76 -27.19
N VAL A 192 -7.32 -6.84 -26.37
CA VAL A 192 -6.60 -5.63 -25.95
C VAL A 192 -5.37 -5.99 -25.12
N ILE A 193 -5.51 -6.98 -24.24
CA ILE A 193 -4.41 -7.50 -23.41
C ILE A 193 -3.34 -8.16 -24.29
N ARG A 194 -3.72 -9.08 -25.18
CA ARG A 194 -2.79 -9.73 -26.13
C ARG A 194 -2.10 -8.71 -27.05
N ALA A 195 -2.81 -7.71 -27.54
CA ALA A 195 -2.24 -6.65 -28.38
C ALA A 195 -1.19 -5.83 -27.62
N PHE A 196 -1.41 -5.50 -26.34
CA PHE A 196 -0.46 -4.74 -25.53
C PHE A 196 0.84 -5.52 -25.22
N PHE A 197 0.73 -6.83 -24.98
CA PHE A 197 1.88 -7.71 -24.70
C PHE A 197 2.54 -8.31 -25.97
N SER A 198 2.01 -8.04 -27.16
CA SER A 198 2.48 -8.61 -28.44
C SER A 198 3.94 -8.31 -28.82
N GLN A 199 4.56 -7.28 -28.22
CA GLN A 199 5.93 -6.85 -28.51
C GLN A 199 6.90 -6.97 -27.33
N ALA A 200 6.39 -7.18 -26.11
CA ALA A 200 7.20 -7.26 -24.90
C ALA A 200 6.37 -7.85 -23.75
N ASP A 201 7.01 -8.64 -22.89
CA ASP A 201 6.40 -9.32 -21.75
C ASP A 201 5.92 -8.36 -20.63
N PRO A 202 5.07 -8.83 -19.70
CA PRO A 202 4.65 -8.04 -18.55
C PRO A 202 5.82 -7.67 -17.63
N LEU A 203 5.85 -6.41 -17.18
CA LEU A 203 6.83 -5.94 -16.20
C LEU A 203 6.35 -6.15 -14.75
N SER A 204 5.04 -6.08 -14.47
CA SER A 204 4.48 -6.31 -13.13
C SER A 204 3.55 -7.52 -13.04
N GLY A 205 3.39 -8.02 -11.82
CA GLY A 205 2.43 -9.05 -11.46
C GLY A 205 1.00 -8.74 -11.89
N GLU A 206 0.53 -7.49 -11.82
CA GLU A 206 -0.80 -7.15 -12.36
C GLU A 206 -0.89 -7.37 -13.88
N GLY A 207 0.19 -7.07 -14.61
CA GLY A 207 0.31 -7.38 -16.03
C GLY A 207 0.34 -8.89 -16.32
N LYS A 208 1.09 -9.66 -15.52
CA LYS A 208 1.13 -11.14 -15.61
C LYS A 208 -0.26 -11.76 -15.36
N ILE A 209 -1.00 -11.27 -14.35
CA ILE A 209 -2.37 -11.75 -14.07
C ILE A 209 -3.37 -11.29 -15.16
N ALA A 210 -3.24 -10.09 -15.70
CA ALA A 210 -4.05 -9.66 -16.84
C ALA A 210 -3.81 -10.56 -18.07
N LEU A 211 -2.54 -10.83 -18.40
CA LEU A 211 -2.17 -11.75 -19.48
C LEU A 211 -2.67 -13.19 -19.21
N ALA A 212 -2.61 -13.65 -17.96
CA ALA A 212 -3.15 -14.94 -17.55
C ALA A 212 -4.68 -15.04 -17.76
N ARG A 213 -5.46 -13.98 -17.47
CA ARG A 213 -6.89 -13.92 -17.86
C ARG A 213 -7.08 -14.06 -19.37
N ALA A 214 -6.23 -13.43 -20.17
CA ALA A 214 -6.32 -13.49 -21.64
C ALA A 214 -6.04 -14.88 -22.20
N PHE A 215 -5.10 -15.63 -21.60
CA PHE A 215 -4.83 -17.04 -21.92
C PHE A 215 -5.94 -17.99 -21.42
N ALA A 216 -6.47 -17.74 -20.22
CA ALA A 216 -7.58 -18.50 -19.65
C ALA A 216 -8.84 -18.42 -20.52
N ALA A 217 -9.14 -17.24 -21.07
CA ALA A 217 -10.25 -17.03 -22.01
C ALA A 217 -10.10 -17.82 -23.33
N SER A 218 -8.88 -18.21 -23.71
CA SER A 218 -8.59 -19.12 -24.84
C SER A 218 -8.38 -20.59 -24.42
N GLY A 219 -8.59 -20.93 -23.14
CA GLY A 219 -8.45 -22.30 -22.62
C GLY A 219 -7.01 -22.76 -22.35
N ASP A 220 -5.98 -21.90 -22.52
CA ASP A 220 -4.59 -22.26 -22.23
C ASP A 220 -4.32 -22.21 -20.72
N ARG A 221 -4.72 -23.30 -20.06
CA ARG A 221 -4.54 -23.52 -18.63
C ARG A 221 -3.06 -23.63 -18.24
N THR A 222 -2.17 -24.02 -19.15
CA THR A 222 -0.74 -24.20 -18.89
C THR A 222 -0.06 -22.84 -18.75
N THR A 223 -0.22 -21.95 -19.74
CA THR A 223 0.36 -20.61 -19.71
C THR A 223 -0.30 -19.75 -18.63
N THR A 224 -1.61 -19.88 -18.42
CA THR A 224 -2.32 -19.26 -17.29
C THR A 224 -1.71 -19.67 -15.95
N ALA A 225 -1.50 -20.97 -15.71
CA ALA A 225 -0.94 -21.46 -14.45
C ALA A 225 0.53 -21.03 -14.24
N ALA A 226 1.33 -20.92 -15.31
CA ALA A 226 2.69 -20.41 -15.23
C ALA A 226 2.71 -18.93 -14.78
N LEU A 227 2.04 -18.05 -15.52
CA LEU A 227 1.97 -16.62 -15.23
C LEU A 227 1.39 -16.31 -13.84
N VAL A 228 0.36 -17.05 -13.41
CA VAL A 228 -0.23 -16.91 -12.07
C VAL A 228 0.75 -17.30 -10.97
N ARG A 229 1.49 -18.41 -11.13
CA ARG A 229 2.46 -18.86 -10.11
C ARG A 229 3.64 -17.93 -9.99
N GLU A 230 4.18 -17.46 -11.11
CA GLU A 230 5.27 -16.48 -11.16
C GLU A 230 4.86 -15.18 -10.44
N ALA A 231 3.75 -14.56 -10.85
CA ALA A 231 3.20 -13.36 -10.22
C ALA A 231 2.85 -13.57 -8.74
N TRP A 232 2.42 -14.77 -8.35
CA TRP A 232 2.12 -15.08 -6.96
C TRP A 232 3.39 -15.20 -6.10
N ARG A 233 4.45 -15.84 -6.60
CA ARG A 233 5.68 -16.09 -5.83
C ARG A 233 6.58 -14.86 -5.69
N GLU A 234 6.65 -14.04 -6.74
CA GLU A 234 7.74 -13.07 -6.92
C GLU A 234 7.27 -11.60 -6.92
N ASP A 235 6.05 -11.29 -7.35
CA ASP A 235 5.59 -9.91 -7.49
C ASP A 235 4.95 -9.30 -6.23
N ASP A 236 5.16 -7.99 -6.07
CA ASP A 236 4.63 -7.10 -5.01
C ASP A 236 3.12 -6.82 -5.14
N LEU A 237 2.30 -7.86 -5.32
CA LEU A 237 0.84 -7.73 -5.40
C LEU A 237 0.27 -6.97 -4.19
N SER A 238 -0.74 -6.13 -4.42
CA SER A 238 -1.57 -5.56 -3.35
C SER A 238 -2.49 -6.63 -2.76
N GLU A 239 -3.01 -6.42 -1.55
CA GLU A 239 -3.99 -7.35 -0.95
C GLU A 239 -5.28 -7.48 -1.77
N SER A 240 -5.70 -6.41 -2.46
CA SER A 240 -6.81 -6.45 -3.41
C SER A 240 -6.52 -7.39 -4.60
N VAL A 241 -5.32 -7.32 -5.18
CA VAL A 241 -4.92 -8.22 -6.27
C VAL A 241 -4.67 -9.64 -5.75
N GLU A 242 -4.11 -9.82 -4.55
CA GLU A 242 -4.02 -11.15 -3.91
C GLU A 242 -5.41 -11.80 -3.82
N LYS A 243 -6.42 -11.05 -3.36
CA LYS A 243 -7.79 -11.55 -3.25
C LYS A 243 -8.35 -11.93 -4.63
N THR A 244 -8.18 -11.09 -5.64
CA THR A 244 -8.56 -11.38 -7.04
C THR A 244 -7.92 -12.68 -7.54
N VAL A 245 -6.61 -12.87 -7.33
CA VAL A 245 -5.90 -14.09 -7.73
C VAL A 245 -6.40 -15.33 -6.98
N MET A 246 -6.74 -15.23 -5.69
CA MET A 246 -7.36 -16.35 -4.95
C MET A 246 -8.74 -16.71 -5.53
N THR A 247 -9.56 -15.71 -5.88
CA THR A 247 -10.91 -15.92 -6.41
C THR A 247 -10.92 -16.52 -7.81
N GLU A 248 -10.05 -16.05 -8.71
CA GLU A 248 -10.02 -16.47 -10.12
C GLU A 248 -9.13 -17.70 -10.36
N PHE A 249 -8.00 -17.79 -9.68
CA PHE A 249 -6.93 -18.74 -10.00
C PHE A 249 -6.41 -19.54 -8.80
N GLY A 250 -7.06 -19.48 -7.63
CA GLY A 250 -6.65 -20.20 -6.42
C GLY A 250 -6.48 -21.72 -6.64
N THR A 251 -7.24 -22.32 -7.55
CA THR A 251 -7.14 -23.75 -7.91
C THR A 251 -5.95 -24.11 -8.80
N LEU A 252 -5.17 -23.13 -9.27
CA LEU A 252 -3.92 -23.32 -10.01
C LEU A 252 -2.69 -23.21 -9.10
N LEU A 253 -2.86 -22.63 -7.91
CA LEU A 253 -1.83 -22.48 -6.89
C LEU A 253 -1.83 -23.67 -5.94
N THR A 254 -0.65 -24.04 -5.49
CA THR A 254 -0.40 -25.16 -4.59
C THR A 254 0.09 -24.66 -3.23
N ARG A 255 0.12 -25.57 -2.25
CA ARG A 255 0.80 -25.38 -0.97
C ARG A 255 2.24 -24.85 -1.14
N ALA A 256 2.96 -25.32 -2.16
CA ALA A 256 4.33 -24.89 -2.43
C ALA A 256 4.40 -23.45 -2.99
N ASP A 257 3.42 -23.01 -3.78
CA ASP A 257 3.33 -21.61 -4.24
C ASP A 257 3.03 -20.65 -3.08
N HIS A 258 2.19 -21.06 -2.15
CA HIS A 258 1.92 -20.30 -0.92
C HIS A 258 3.13 -20.26 0.02
N LYS A 259 3.88 -21.37 0.18
CA LYS A 259 5.15 -21.38 0.92
C LYS A 259 6.18 -20.45 0.27
N ALA A 260 6.43 -20.60 -1.04
CA ALA A 260 7.41 -19.78 -1.74
C ALA A 260 7.12 -18.27 -1.61
N ARG A 261 5.86 -17.84 -1.72
CA ARG A 261 5.49 -16.42 -1.44
C ARG A 261 5.79 -16.04 0.01
N ALA A 262 5.52 -16.91 0.98
CA ALA A 262 5.82 -16.65 2.40
C ALA A 262 7.33 -16.55 2.66
N ASP A 263 8.14 -17.38 2.00
CA ASP A 263 9.60 -17.34 2.06
C ASP A 263 10.13 -16.00 1.50
N THR A 264 9.72 -15.60 0.28
CA THR A 264 10.08 -14.32 -0.36
C THR A 264 9.85 -13.12 0.57
N PHE A 265 8.66 -13.00 1.15
CA PHE A 265 8.30 -11.91 2.06
C PHE A 265 8.78 -12.10 3.51
N SER A 266 9.44 -13.23 3.83
CA SER A 266 10.22 -13.37 5.06
C SER A 266 11.61 -12.74 4.90
N TYR A 267 12.29 -12.96 3.77
CA TYR A 267 13.60 -12.37 3.48
C TYR A 267 13.55 -10.87 3.17
N LYS A 268 12.51 -10.43 2.47
CA LYS A 268 12.10 -9.02 2.34
C LYS A 268 10.96 -8.80 3.34
N PRO A 269 11.22 -8.37 4.60
CA PRO A 269 10.41 -8.70 5.80
C PRO A 269 9.05 -7.99 5.89
N ASP A 270 8.21 -8.14 4.87
CA ASP A 270 6.81 -7.73 4.80
C ASP A 270 5.96 -8.76 5.54
N THR A 271 5.79 -8.50 6.83
CA THR A 271 5.11 -9.42 7.75
C THR A 271 3.67 -9.72 7.33
N ASP A 272 2.96 -8.75 6.76
CA ASP A 272 1.55 -8.94 6.40
C ASP A 272 1.42 -9.81 5.14
N ARG A 273 2.26 -9.58 4.12
CA ARG A 273 2.32 -10.47 2.93
C ARG A 273 2.80 -11.87 3.30
N ALA A 274 3.86 -11.97 4.10
CA ALA A 274 4.44 -13.25 4.51
C ALA A 274 3.44 -14.09 5.32
N MET A 275 2.81 -13.49 6.34
CA MET A 275 1.84 -14.20 7.19
C MET A 275 0.55 -14.57 6.43
N ARG A 276 0.05 -13.70 5.54
CA ARG A 276 -1.08 -14.07 4.65
C ARG A 276 -0.71 -15.21 3.70
N ALA A 277 0.52 -15.28 3.22
CA ALA A 277 0.96 -16.39 2.37
C ALA A 277 1.12 -17.69 3.18
N ALA A 278 1.78 -17.63 4.33
CA ALA A 278 2.01 -18.75 5.22
C ALA A 278 0.71 -19.39 5.72
N ALA A 279 -0.29 -18.59 6.08
CA ALA A 279 -1.61 -19.07 6.50
C ALA A 279 -2.34 -19.91 5.43
N ARG A 280 -2.04 -19.69 4.14
CA ARG A 280 -2.55 -20.51 3.02
C ARG A 280 -1.70 -21.76 2.76
N ALA A 281 -0.47 -21.82 3.27
CA ALA A 281 0.47 -22.93 3.12
C ALA A 281 0.40 -23.97 4.27
N GLY A 282 0.03 -23.56 5.48
CA GLY A 282 -0.16 -24.45 6.63
C GLY A 282 0.47 -23.93 7.92
N SER A 283 0.09 -24.54 9.05
CA SER A 283 0.54 -24.13 10.39
C SER A 283 2.06 -24.28 10.62
N ASP A 284 2.70 -25.23 9.95
CA ASP A 284 4.15 -25.42 9.95
C ASP A 284 4.88 -24.30 9.21
N VAL A 285 4.37 -23.87 8.05
CA VAL A 285 4.89 -22.71 7.32
C VAL A 285 4.62 -21.42 8.10
N VAL A 286 3.48 -21.30 8.80
CA VAL A 286 3.23 -20.18 9.73
C VAL A 286 4.30 -20.12 10.83
N ALA A 287 4.66 -21.24 11.45
CA ALA A 287 5.71 -21.28 12.47
C ALA A 287 7.08 -20.87 11.89
N LEU A 288 7.46 -21.39 10.72
CA LEU A 288 8.70 -21.02 10.01
C LEU A 288 8.73 -19.51 9.67
N THR A 289 7.64 -18.96 9.13
CA THR A 289 7.51 -17.53 8.81
C THR A 289 7.60 -16.66 10.06
N GLN A 290 6.95 -17.05 11.16
CA GLN A 290 7.08 -16.34 12.44
C GLN A 290 8.52 -16.35 12.96
N ALA A 291 9.22 -17.49 12.89
CA ALA A 291 10.62 -17.60 13.29
C ALA A 291 11.54 -16.71 12.42
N ARG A 292 11.45 -16.78 11.09
CA ARG A 292 12.26 -15.94 10.18
C ARG A 292 12.00 -14.45 10.40
N LEU A 293 10.74 -14.02 10.51
CA LEU A 293 10.40 -12.62 10.75
C LEU A 293 10.88 -12.12 12.13
N ALA A 294 10.82 -12.96 13.17
CA ALA A 294 11.36 -12.63 14.49
C ALA A 294 12.89 -12.46 14.46
N ILE A 295 13.61 -13.36 13.77
CA ILE A 295 15.06 -13.29 13.59
C ILE A 295 15.44 -12.03 12.78
N ALA A 296 14.76 -11.74 11.67
CA ALA A 296 14.99 -10.55 10.85
C ALA A 296 14.79 -9.23 11.64
N ARG A 297 13.90 -9.24 12.63
CA ARG A 297 13.64 -8.12 13.56
C ARG A 297 14.56 -8.08 14.78
N LYS A 298 15.45 -9.08 14.96
CA LYS A 298 16.27 -9.29 16.17
C LYS A 298 15.43 -9.44 17.46
N ASP A 299 14.25 -10.04 17.36
CA ASP A 299 13.40 -10.32 18.52
C ASP A 299 14.08 -11.37 19.44
N PRO A 300 14.17 -11.15 20.76
CA PRO A 300 14.74 -12.11 21.70
C PRO A 300 14.10 -13.51 21.67
N ASN A 301 12.85 -13.62 21.19
CA ASN A 301 12.15 -14.89 21.04
C ASN A 301 12.52 -15.64 19.74
N GLY A 302 13.29 -15.05 18.82
CA GLY A 302 13.59 -15.63 17.51
C GLY A 302 14.18 -17.05 17.58
N ALA A 303 15.13 -17.29 18.49
CA ALA A 303 15.69 -18.63 18.71
C ALA A 303 14.67 -19.63 19.28
N LYS A 304 13.77 -19.18 20.16
CA LYS A 304 12.68 -20.01 20.71
C LYS A 304 11.62 -20.35 19.65
N LEU A 305 11.32 -19.41 18.75
CA LEU A 305 10.41 -19.63 17.63
C LEU A 305 11.02 -20.59 16.60
N LEU A 306 12.32 -20.45 16.30
CA LEU A 306 13.04 -21.37 15.41
C LEU A 306 13.06 -22.79 15.97
N ALA A 307 13.31 -22.96 17.27
CA ALA A 307 13.24 -24.25 17.95
C ALA A 307 11.82 -24.86 18.03
N ALA A 308 10.77 -24.09 17.69
CA ALA A 308 9.39 -24.55 17.60
C ALA A 308 8.93 -24.84 16.15
N VAL A 309 9.79 -24.64 15.14
CA VAL A 309 9.51 -25.02 13.76
C VAL A 309 9.49 -26.56 13.64
N PRO A 310 8.45 -27.16 13.02
CA PRO A 310 8.41 -28.61 12.83
C PRO A 310 9.62 -29.13 12.05
N PHE A 311 10.17 -30.28 12.46
CA PHE A 311 11.42 -30.84 11.92
C PHE A 311 11.45 -30.99 10.40
N THR A 312 10.28 -31.20 9.77
CA THR A 312 10.11 -31.22 8.30
C THR A 312 10.50 -29.93 7.57
N LEU A 313 10.65 -28.81 8.30
CA LEU A 313 11.09 -27.50 7.82
C LEU A 313 12.30 -26.96 8.59
N GLY A 314 12.89 -27.72 9.53
CA GLY A 314 13.98 -27.25 10.38
C GLY A 314 15.31 -26.99 9.65
N ASN A 315 15.45 -27.49 8.43
CA ASN A 315 16.59 -27.28 7.53
C ASN A 315 16.20 -26.45 6.27
N ASP A 316 15.05 -25.78 6.28
CA ASP A 316 14.64 -24.84 5.22
C ASP A 316 15.42 -23.51 5.42
N PRO A 317 16.17 -23.01 4.42
CA PRO A 317 17.25 -22.02 4.63
C PRO A 317 16.83 -20.56 4.90
#